data_AF-A0A2H6NGS2-F1
#
_entry.id   AF-A0A2H6NGS2-F1
#
_cell.length_a   1.000
_cell.length_b   1.000
_cell.length_c   1.000
_cell.angle_alpha   90.00
_cell.angle_beta   90.00
_cell.angle_gamma   90.00
#
_symmetry.space_group_name_H-M   'P 1'
#
loop_
_entity.id
_entity.type
_entity.pdbx_description
1 polymer ?
#
loop_
_entity_poly.entity_id
_entity_poly.type
_entity_poly.pdbx_seq_one_letter_code
_entity_poly.pdbx_strand_id
1 'polypeptide(L)'
;VQVPYFVQDTPAAREDLAAQYTTVGRMDQGLGLVLEELRHAGFHNSTLVIYTSDNGIPFPSGRTNLYWPGIAEPLLVSSPQHPSRWGQVSSAYISLLDITPTILDWFSVPYPRYS
;
A
#
# COMPACT_ATOMS: atom_id res chain seq x y z
N VAL A 1 -0.55 -8.96 20.31
CA VAL A 1 0.08 -8.27 19.17
C VAL A 1 1.42 -8.90 18.84
N GLN A 2 1.79 -8.93 17.56
CA GLN A 2 3.11 -9.38 17.13
C GLN A 2 4.06 -8.17 17.15
N VAL A 3 5.19 -8.28 17.84
CA VAL A 3 6.19 -7.21 17.91
C VAL A 3 7.18 -7.39 16.75
N PRO A 4 7.40 -6.38 15.89
CA PRO A 4 8.39 -6.47 14.83
C PRO A 4 9.81 -6.65 15.38
N TYR A 5 10.68 -7.36 14.65
CA TYR A 5 12.03 -7.71 15.12
C TYR A 5 12.92 -6.50 15.47
N PHE A 6 12.61 -5.32 14.93
CA PHE A 6 13.36 -4.07 15.11
C PHE A 6 12.79 -3.18 16.24
N VAL A 7 11.71 -3.61 16.89
CA VAL A 7 11.07 -2.91 18.01
C VAL A 7 11.38 -3.64 19.31
N GLN A 8 11.70 -2.89 20.37
CA GLN A 8 11.95 -3.45 21.69
C GLN A 8 10.66 -4.07 22.26
N ASP A 9 10.74 -5.35 22.60
CA ASP A 9 9.60 -6.09 23.16
C ASP A 9 9.35 -5.69 24.63
N THR A 10 8.53 -4.65 24.81
CA THR A 10 8.16 -4.08 26.10
C THR A 10 6.65 -3.92 26.21
N PRO A 11 6.07 -3.86 27.43
CA PRO A 11 4.63 -3.61 27.60
C PRO A 11 4.15 -2.35 26.89
N ALA A 12 4.89 -1.24 26.99
CA ALA A 12 4.57 0.01 26.32
C ALA A 12 4.53 -0.13 24.78
N ALA A 13 5.53 -0.76 24.18
CA ALA A 13 5.54 -0.99 22.73
C ALA A 13 4.37 -1.90 22.28
N ARG A 14 3.98 -2.88 23.09
CA ARG A 14 2.84 -3.76 22.80
C ARG A 14 1.51 -3.02 22.87
N GLU A 15 1.35 -2.08 23.80
CA GLU A 15 0.18 -1.21 23.90
C GLU A 15 0.07 -0.31 22.65
N ASP A 16 1.17 0.33 22.24
CA ASP A 16 1.21 1.14 21.02
C ASP A 16 0.84 0.32 19.77
N LEU A 17 1.40 -0.89 19.63
CA LEU A 17 1.06 -1.80 18.53
C LEU A 17 -0.42 -2.22 18.56
N ALA A 18 -1.01 -2.45 19.74
CA ALA A 18 -2.42 -2.82 19.86
C ALA A 18 -3.34 -1.67 19.42
N ALA A 19 -3.00 -0.44 19.80
CA ALA A 19 -3.70 0.76 19.33
C ALA A 19 -3.54 0.95 17.81
N GLN A 20 -2.33 0.70 17.27
CA GLN A 20 -2.08 0.75 15.83
C GLN A 20 -2.94 -0.27 15.09
N TYR A 21 -3.01 -1.52 15.54
CA TYR A 21 -3.82 -2.58 14.92
C TYR A 21 -5.31 -2.21 14.87
N THR A 22 -5.82 -1.57 15.92
CA THR A 22 -7.19 -1.07 15.96
C THR A 22 -7.44 -0.01 14.88
N THR A 23 -6.47 0.89 14.67
CA THR A 23 -6.55 1.94 13.64
C THR A 23 -6.41 1.37 12.24
N VAL A 24 -5.53 0.37 12.03
CA VAL A 24 -5.44 -0.39 10.77
C VAL A 24 -6.78 -1.07 10.46
N GLY A 25 -7.46 -1.65 11.45
CA GLY A 25 -8.80 -2.22 11.25
C GLY A 25 -9.85 -1.20 10.79
N ARG A 26 -9.78 0.05 11.28
CA ARG A 26 -10.65 1.13 10.77
C ARG A 26 -10.31 1.50 9.33
N MET A 27 -9.03 1.57 8.98
CA MET A 27 -8.58 1.86 7.62
C MET A 27 -9.03 0.76 6.64
N ASP A 28 -8.94 -0.51 7.03
CA ASP A 28 -9.40 -1.65 6.23
C ASP A 28 -10.91 -1.58 5.94
N GLN A 29 -11.72 -1.28 6.95
CA GLN A 29 -13.16 -1.02 6.75
C GLN A 29 -13.40 0.14 5.79
N GLY A 30 -12.63 1.22 5.90
CA GLY A 30 -12.69 2.36 4.99
C GLY A 30 -12.39 1.98 3.54
N LEU A 31 -11.38 1.14 3.31
CA LEU A 31 -11.08 0.61 1.98
C LEU A 31 -12.25 -0.22 1.43
N GLY A 32 -12.86 -1.07 2.27
CA GLY A 32 -14.05 -1.83 1.91
C GLY A 32 -15.21 -0.93 1.45
N LEU A 33 -15.47 0.16 2.16
CA LEU A 33 -16.50 1.14 1.78
C LEU A 33 -16.20 1.80 0.43
N VAL A 34 -14.96 2.26 0.20
CA VAL A 34 -14.57 2.90 -1.07
C VAL A 34 -14.72 1.95 -2.26
N LEU A 35 -14.30 0.68 -2.10
CA LEU A 35 -14.44 -0.34 -3.14
C LEU A 35 -15.91 -0.69 -3.41
N GLU A 36 -16.74 -0.72 -2.38
CA GLU A 36 -18.17 -0.97 -2.51
C GLU A 36 -18.88 0.18 -3.23
N GLU A 37 -18.52 1.43 -2.96
CA GLU A 37 -19.06 2.58 -3.69
C GLU A 37 -18.65 2.57 -5.17
N LEU A 38 -17.41 2.18 -5.49
CA LEU A 38 -16.97 1.94 -6.87
C LEU A 38 -17.80 0.86 -7.57
N ARG A 39 -18.20 -0.20 -6.84
CA ARG A 39 -19.07 -1.27 -7.34
C ARG A 39 -20.49 -0.77 -7.56
N HIS A 40 -21.07 -0.05 -6.60
CA HIS A 40 -22.41 0.54 -6.70
C HIS A 40 -22.53 1.54 -7.85
N ALA A 41 -21.50 2.35 -8.08
CA ALA A 41 -21.45 3.28 -9.20
C ALA A 41 -21.19 2.61 -10.55
N GLY A 42 -20.91 1.30 -10.59
CA GLY A 42 -20.69 0.52 -11.82
C GLY A 42 -19.28 0.67 -12.43
N PHE A 43 -18.32 1.27 -11.70
CA PHE A 43 -16.96 1.53 -12.21
C PHE A 43 -15.92 0.47 -11.80
N HIS A 44 -16.30 -0.50 -10.97
CA HIS A 44 -15.38 -1.54 -10.49
C HIS A 44 -14.62 -2.27 -11.62
N ASN A 45 -15.29 -2.62 -12.73
CA ASN A 45 -14.68 -3.39 -13.81
C ASN A 45 -13.91 -2.52 -14.84
N SER A 46 -13.84 -1.21 -14.65
CA SER A 46 -13.11 -0.28 -15.52
C SER A 46 -12.04 0.54 -14.78
N THR A 47 -11.81 0.24 -13.49
CA THR A 47 -10.91 1.01 -12.62
C THR A 47 -9.66 0.19 -12.27
N LEU A 48 -8.47 0.77 -12.47
CA LEU A 48 -7.23 0.27 -11.88
C LEU A 48 -7.19 0.68 -10.40
N VAL A 49 -7.03 -0.29 -9.50
CA VAL A 49 -6.90 -0.04 -8.06
C VAL A 49 -5.45 -0.29 -7.63
N ILE A 50 -4.84 0.72 -6.99
CA ILE A 50 -3.52 0.64 -6.38
C ILE A 50 -3.67 0.96 -4.90
N TYR A 51 -3.15 0.10 -4.02
CA TYR A 51 -3.10 0.32 -2.57
C TYR A 51 -1.65 0.24 -2.10
N THR A 52 -1.21 1.24 -1.34
CA THR A 52 0.14 1.32 -0.79
C THR A 52 0.22 2.25 0.44
N SER A 53 1.42 2.48 0.97
CA SER A 53 1.74 3.37 2.08
C SER A 53 2.88 4.33 1.65
N ASP A 54 3.10 5.41 2.40
CA ASP A 54 4.08 6.45 2.07
C ASP A 54 5.48 6.18 2.65
N ASN A 55 5.54 5.60 3.85
CA ASN A 55 6.76 5.22 4.55
C ASN A 55 6.48 4.18 5.65
N GLY A 56 7.56 3.59 6.17
CA GLY A 56 7.49 2.61 7.24
C GLY A 56 6.82 3.10 8.53
N ILE A 57 6.48 2.15 9.41
CA ILE A 57 5.73 2.42 10.65
C ILE A 57 6.48 3.38 11.60
N PRO A 58 5.77 4.14 12.46
CA PRO A 58 6.37 5.14 13.35
C PRO A 58 6.99 4.53 14.61
N PHE A 59 7.89 3.57 14.43
CA PHE A 59 8.65 2.90 15.49
C PHE A 59 10.17 3.09 15.28
N PRO A 60 11.02 2.80 16.28
CA PRO A 60 12.48 2.85 16.11
C PRO A 60 12.94 2.11 14.85
N SER A 61 13.90 2.68 14.12
CA SER A 61 14.40 2.15 12.82
C SER A 61 13.38 2.10 11.67
N GLY A 62 12.11 2.46 11.91
CA GLY A 62 11.06 2.59 10.91
C GLY A 62 11.09 3.96 10.25
N ARG A 63 9.96 4.67 10.26
CA ARG A 63 9.80 6.01 9.67
C ARG A 63 11.03 6.90 9.93
N THR A 64 11.40 7.68 8.92
CA THR A 64 12.60 8.55 8.86
C THR A 64 13.95 7.85 8.63
N ASN A 65 13.97 6.52 8.51
CA ASN A 65 15.19 5.76 8.22
C ASN A 65 15.15 5.15 6.81
N LEU A 66 16.33 4.97 6.20
CA LEU A 66 16.49 4.23 4.94
C LEU A 66 16.80 2.74 5.15
N TYR A 67 16.68 2.25 6.39
CA TYR A 67 16.70 0.81 6.66
C TYR A 67 15.42 0.16 6.15
N TRP A 68 15.47 -1.16 5.98
CA TRP A 68 14.33 -1.95 5.49
C TRP A 68 13.00 -1.61 6.18
N PRO A 69 12.91 -1.48 7.53
CA PRO A 69 11.65 -1.13 8.18
C PRO A 69 11.10 0.27 7.90
N GLY A 70 11.92 1.19 7.38
CA GLY A 70 11.55 2.56 7.06
C GLY A 70 11.12 2.78 5.60
N ILE A 71 11.47 1.85 4.70
CA ILE A 71 11.25 1.97 3.25
C ILE A 71 10.45 0.83 2.62
N ALA A 72 10.23 -0.27 3.35
CA ALA A 72 9.49 -1.42 2.83
C ALA A 72 7.98 -1.20 2.99
N GLU A 73 7.32 -0.84 1.87
CA GLU A 73 5.88 -0.57 1.85
C GLU A 73 5.06 -1.75 1.31
N PRO A 74 3.81 -1.95 1.78
CA PRO A 74 2.86 -2.82 1.08
C PRO A 74 2.52 -2.22 -0.29
N LEU A 75 2.35 -3.08 -1.30
CA LEU A 75 1.85 -2.67 -2.61
C LEU A 75 0.93 -3.74 -3.17
N LEU A 76 -0.32 -3.37 -3.45
CA LEU A 76 -1.29 -4.18 -4.18
C LEU A 76 -1.72 -3.44 -5.44
N VAL A 77 -1.79 -4.15 -6.56
CA VAL A 77 -2.25 -3.62 -7.84
C VAL A 77 -3.29 -4.56 -8.41
N SER A 78 -4.51 -4.07 -8.63
CA SER A 78 -5.62 -4.82 -9.20
C SER A 78 -6.10 -4.15 -10.48
N SER A 79 -5.83 -4.80 -11.61
CA SER A 79 -6.31 -4.37 -12.93
C SER A 79 -7.42 -5.32 -13.40
N PRO A 80 -8.61 -4.81 -13.77
CA PRO A 80 -9.71 -5.63 -14.31
C PRO A 80 -9.38 -6.21 -15.70
N GLN A 81 -8.41 -5.63 -16.41
CA GLN A 81 -7.97 -6.07 -17.73
C GLN A 81 -6.89 -7.18 -17.68
N HIS A 82 -6.23 -7.37 -16.53
CA HIS A 82 -5.11 -8.31 -16.37
C HIS A 82 -5.31 -9.28 -15.19
N PRO A 83 -6.34 -10.14 -15.20
CA PRO A 83 -6.67 -11.01 -14.07
C PRO A 83 -5.75 -12.23 -13.91
N SER A 84 -4.86 -12.52 -14.87
CA SER A 84 -4.06 -13.75 -14.93
C SER A 84 -3.15 -13.98 -13.71
N ARG A 85 -2.80 -12.93 -12.97
CA ARG A 85 -1.97 -12.98 -11.77
C ARG A 85 -2.67 -12.53 -10.49
N TRP A 86 -4.00 -12.41 -10.50
CA TRP A 86 -4.73 -12.11 -9.27
C TRP A 86 -4.47 -13.18 -8.20
N GLY A 87 -4.27 -12.74 -6.96
CA GLY A 87 -3.93 -13.61 -5.83
C GLY A 87 -2.49 -14.12 -5.81
N GLN A 88 -1.64 -13.73 -6.77
CA GLN A 88 -0.23 -14.11 -6.78
C GLN A 88 0.67 -13.07 -6.10
N VAL A 89 1.86 -13.50 -5.73
CA VAL A 89 2.93 -12.65 -5.18
C VAL A 89 4.01 -12.45 -6.26
N SER A 90 4.57 -11.24 -6.32
CA SER A 90 5.72 -10.91 -7.15
C SER A 90 6.96 -10.71 -6.28
N SER A 91 8.11 -11.22 -6.73
CA SER A 91 9.42 -11.00 -6.10
C SER A 91 10.23 -9.89 -6.77
N ALA A 92 9.62 -9.16 -7.72
CA ALA A 92 10.27 -8.03 -8.37
C ALA A 92 10.53 -6.90 -7.36
N TYR A 93 11.70 -6.29 -7.45
CA TYR A 93 12.01 -5.05 -6.72
C TYR A 93 11.41 -3.88 -7.48
N ILE A 94 10.62 -3.06 -6.79
CA ILE A 94 9.91 -1.90 -7.33
C ILE A 94 10.10 -0.69 -6.42
N SER A 95 9.68 0.48 -6.89
CA SER A 95 9.66 1.73 -6.13
C SER A 95 8.30 2.41 -6.22
N LEU A 96 7.93 3.20 -5.21
CA LEU A 96 6.77 4.11 -5.31
C LEU A 96 6.93 5.12 -6.48
N LEU A 97 8.17 5.37 -6.92
CA LEU A 97 8.43 6.17 -8.13
C LEU A 97 7.84 5.55 -9.41
N ASP A 98 7.54 4.24 -9.39
CA ASP A 98 6.93 3.53 -10.51
C ASP A 98 5.41 3.77 -10.62
N ILE A 99 4.77 4.35 -9.59
CA ILE A 99 3.32 4.60 -9.60
C ILE A 99 2.96 5.60 -10.70
N THR A 100 3.68 6.71 -10.83
CA THR A 100 3.40 7.71 -11.86
C THR A 100 3.47 7.13 -13.28
N PRO A 101 4.58 6.49 -13.72
CA PRO A 101 4.61 5.89 -15.05
C PRO A 101 3.58 4.77 -15.23
N THR A 102 3.27 3.98 -14.18
CA THR A 102 2.22 2.95 -14.25
C THR A 102 0.82 3.56 -14.53
N ILE A 103 0.46 4.65 -13.85
CA ILE A 103 -0.83 5.33 -14.07
C ILE A 103 -0.87 5.99 -15.44
N LEU A 104 0.22 6.63 -15.88
CA LEU A 104 0.30 7.22 -17.21
C LEU A 104 0.13 6.17 -18.31
N ASP A 105 0.79 5.01 -18.16
CA ASP A 105 0.66 3.88 -19.08
C ASP A 105 -0.78 3.35 -19.14
N TRP A 106 -1.44 3.19 -17.98
CA TRP A 106 -2.85 2.78 -17.91
C TRP A 106 -3.79 3.66 -18.73
N PHE A 107 -3.52 4.98 -18.76
CA PHE A 107 -4.30 5.93 -19.56
C PHE A 107 -3.70 6.21 -20.95
N SER A 108 -2.62 5.52 -21.34
CA SER A 108 -1.90 5.76 -22.59
C SER A 108 -1.45 7.22 -22.77
N VAL A 109 -1.05 7.87 -21.68
CA VAL A 109 -0.58 9.26 -21.67
C VAL A 109 0.96 9.27 -21.66
N PRO A 110 1.62 9.89 -22.66
CA PRO A 110 3.08 10.00 -22.64
C PRO A 110 3.57 10.99 -21.59
N TYR A 111 4.74 10.73 -20.99
CA TYR A 111 5.37 11.69 -20.09
C TYR A 111 5.81 12.95 -20.86
N PRO A 112 5.49 14.18 -20.38
CA PRO A 112 5.83 15.40 -21.08
C PRO A 112 7.34 15.63 -21.15
N ARG A 113 7.81 16.21 -22.26
CA ARG A 113 9.17 16.74 -22.36
C ARG A 113 9.13 18.22 -22.08
N TYR A 114 9.82 18.63 -21.02
CA TYR A 114 10.07 20.03 -20.74
C TYR A 114 11.36 20.46 -21.45
N SER A 115 11.28 21.55 -22.21
CA SER A 115 12.38 22.19 -22.92
C SER A 115 12.82 23.47 -22.22
#